data_AF-A0AAQ0Q8C8-F1
#
_entry.id   AF-A0AAQ0Q8C8-F1
#
_cell.length_a   1.000
_cell.length_b   1.000
_cell.length_c   1.000
_cell.angle_alpha   90.00
_cell.angle_beta   90.00
_cell.angle_gamma   90.00
#
_symmetry.space_group_name_H-M   'P 1'
#
loop_
_entity.id
_entity.type
_entity.pdbx_description
1 polymer ?
#
loop_
_entity_poly.entity_id
_entity_poly.type
_entity_poly.pdbx_seq_one_letter_code
_entity_poly.pdbx_strand_id
1 'polypeptide(L)'
;MTARSKENKICTVVERGSFFCIKEDNLLDYIYDCKDNEDLFFALAAIRDDSDINQWFIYDNRHWNDKDPQRFWFICKRDKIEDDMCIDLMYNDCEKATDTELKVHFNDGDDDPIVKNLQ
;
A
#
# COMPACT_ATOMS: atom_id res chain seq x y z
N MET A 1 39.13 -9.92 -21.16
CA MET A 1 37.67 -9.94 -20.97
C MET A 1 37.41 -9.93 -19.48
N THR A 2 37.26 -8.74 -18.91
CA THR A 2 37.03 -8.55 -17.48
C THR A 2 35.62 -9.00 -17.16
N ALA A 3 35.50 -10.03 -16.32
CA ALA A 3 34.21 -10.42 -15.76
C ALA A 3 33.62 -9.19 -15.05
N ARG A 4 32.43 -8.74 -15.48
CA ARG A 4 31.64 -7.77 -14.74
C ARG A 4 31.37 -8.40 -13.37
N SER A 5 31.97 -7.87 -12.30
CA SER A 5 31.71 -8.36 -10.95
C SER A 5 30.21 -8.22 -10.67
N LYS A 6 29.62 -9.24 -10.08
CA LYS A 6 28.20 -9.31 -9.70
C LYS A 6 27.87 -8.43 -8.48
N GLU A 7 28.76 -7.53 -8.08
CA GLU A 7 28.80 -6.92 -6.75
C GLU A 7 28.81 -5.40 -6.90
N ASN A 8 27.62 -4.79 -6.91
CA ASN A 8 27.32 -3.38 -6.60
C ASN A 8 25.87 -3.04 -7.04
N LYS A 9 24.90 -3.93 -6.78
CA LYS A 9 23.51 -3.57 -7.04
C LYS A 9 23.06 -2.63 -5.93
N ILE A 10 22.64 -1.42 -6.33
CA ILE A 10 22.10 -0.39 -5.44
C ILE A 10 20.59 -0.48 -5.53
N CYS A 11 19.93 -0.55 -4.38
CA CYS A 11 18.48 -0.61 -4.25
C CYS A 11 17.97 0.68 -3.60
N THR A 12 16.82 1.17 -4.08
CA THR A 12 16.07 2.24 -3.43
C THR A 12 15.10 1.62 -2.44
N VAL A 13 15.13 2.09 -1.20
CA VAL A 13 14.27 1.61 -0.13
C VAL A 13 13.54 2.78 0.52
N VAL A 14 12.37 2.49 1.07
CA VAL A 14 11.55 3.46 1.79
C VAL A 14 11.32 3.00 3.22
N GLU A 15 11.54 3.89 4.18
CA GLU A 15 11.24 3.67 5.60
C GLU A 15 10.55 4.92 6.14
N ARG A 16 9.33 4.76 6.67
CA ARG A 16 8.53 5.87 7.24
C ARG A 16 8.46 7.09 6.31
N GLY A 17 8.20 6.84 5.03
CA GLY A 17 8.12 7.87 3.99
C GLY A 17 9.44 8.53 3.58
N SER A 18 10.59 8.03 4.04
CA SER A 18 11.92 8.53 3.66
C SER A 18 12.64 7.57 2.71
N PHE A 19 13.23 8.11 1.64
CA PHE A 19 13.92 7.32 0.61
C PHE A 19 15.43 7.31 0.82
N PHE A 20 16.05 6.14 0.66
CA PHE A 20 17.49 5.99 0.75
C PHE A 20 17.99 4.89 -0.19
N CYS A 21 19.25 5.01 -0.61
CA CYS A 21 19.90 4.02 -1.45
C CYS A 21 20.80 3.14 -0.59
N ILE A 22 20.60 1.82 -0.66
CA ILE A 22 21.43 0.84 0.04
C ILE A 22 22.06 -0.13 -0.95
N LYS A 23 23.19 -0.72 -0.57
CA LYS A 23 23.73 -1.86 -1.30
C LYS A 23 22.88 -3.09 -1.00
N GLU A 24 22.63 -3.92 -2.01
CA GLU A 24 21.83 -5.14 -1.88
C GLU A 24 22.35 -6.06 -0.74
N ASP A 25 23.67 -6.16 -0.57
CA ASP A 25 24.30 -6.94 0.51
C ASP A 25 23.98 -6.45 1.94
N ASN A 26 23.44 -5.23 2.07
CA ASN A 26 23.03 -4.62 3.33
C ASN A 26 21.50 -4.59 3.49
N LEU A 27 20.74 -5.27 2.63
CA LEU A 27 19.31 -5.45 2.82
C LEU A 27 19.07 -6.26 4.09
N LEU A 28 18.21 -5.74 4.96
CA LEU A 28 17.74 -6.45 6.14
C LEU A 28 16.54 -7.32 5.75
N ASP A 29 16.32 -8.43 6.45
CA ASP A 29 15.25 -9.40 6.12
C ASP A 29 13.83 -8.81 6.15
N TYR A 30 13.64 -7.66 6.78
CA TYR A 30 12.36 -6.95 6.84
C TYR A 30 12.18 -5.92 5.71
N ILE A 31 13.15 -5.78 4.81
CA ILE A 31 13.04 -4.89 3.64
C ILE A 31 12.33 -5.61 2.51
N TYR A 32 11.27 -4.99 2.02
CA TYR A 32 10.45 -5.56 0.96
C TYR A 32 10.93 -5.11 -0.43
N ASP A 33 11.18 -6.08 -1.32
CA ASP A 33 11.53 -5.84 -2.72
C ASP A 33 10.25 -5.70 -3.55
N CYS A 34 9.93 -4.47 -3.95
CA CYS A 34 8.82 -4.16 -4.85
C CYS A 34 9.11 -4.58 -6.30
N LYS A 35 10.34 -5.05 -6.59
CA LYS A 35 10.86 -5.31 -7.94
C LYS A 35 10.66 -4.09 -8.83
N ASP A 36 9.94 -4.25 -9.94
CA ASP A 36 9.64 -3.20 -10.90
C ASP A 36 8.21 -2.63 -10.73
N ASN A 37 7.50 -3.00 -9.64
CA ASN A 37 6.15 -2.51 -9.34
C ASN A 37 6.22 -1.13 -8.66
N GLU A 38 6.28 -0.08 -9.49
CA GLU A 38 6.35 1.31 -9.02
C GLU A 38 5.13 1.72 -8.18
N ASP A 39 3.94 1.23 -8.52
CA ASP A 39 2.71 1.58 -7.80
C ASP A 39 2.74 1.04 -6.36
N LEU A 40 3.20 -0.20 -6.18
CA LEU A 40 3.39 -0.78 -4.85
C LEU A 40 4.46 -0.03 -4.05
N PHE A 41 5.53 0.39 -4.70
CA PHE A 41 6.57 1.21 -4.06
C PHE A 41 6.00 2.53 -3.52
N PHE A 42 5.22 3.25 -4.34
CA PHE A 42 4.60 4.50 -3.90
C PHE A 42 3.55 4.28 -2.80
N ALA A 43 2.76 3.20 -2.90
CA ALA A 43 1.75 2.87 -1.90
C ALA A 43 2.39 2.58 -0.53
N LEU A 44 3.46 1.78 -0.50
CA LEU A 44 4.20 1.50 0.73
C LEU A 44 4.90 2.74 1.28
N ALA A 45 5.42 3.61 0.40
CA ALA A 45 6.04 4.87 0.79
C ALA A 45 5.04 5.86 1.43
N ALA A 46 3.77 5.78 1.05
CA ALA A 46 2.71 6.61 1.60
C ALA A 46 2.21 6.15 2.98
N ILE A 47 2.64 4.98 3.47
CA ILE A 47 2.31 4.50 4.83
C ILE A 47 2.99 5.35 5.89
N ARG A 48 2.22 6.26 6.48
CA ARG A 48 2.69 7.24 7.46
C ARG A 48 1.60 7.53 8.49
N ASP A 49 2.05 7.91 9.69
CA ASP A 49 1.16 8.30 10.79
C ASP A 49 0.84 9.80 10.80
N ASP A 50 1.64 10.62 10.10
CA ASP A 50 1.59 12.08 10.16
C ASP A 50 0.72 12.73 9.06
N SER A 51 0.31 11.96 8.05
CA SER A 51 -0.52 12.43 6.94
C SER A 51 -1.22 11.26 6.25
N ASP A 52 -2.40 11.52 5.68
CA ASP A 52 -3.11 10.57 4.82
C ASP A 52 -2.90 10.85 3.33
N ILE A 53 -2.12 11.86 2.94
CA ILE A 53 -1.95 12.19 1.53
C ILE A 53 -1.26 11.05 0.77
N ASN A 54 -1.87 10.64 -0.34
CA ASN A 54 -1.48 9.47 -1.16
C ASN A 54 -1.56 8.11 -0.45
N GLN A 55 -2.05 8.06 0.78
CA GLN A 55 -2.31 6.81 1.48
C GLN A 55 -3.48 6.08 0.81
N TRP A 56 -3.33 4.77 0.65
CA TRP A 56 -4.42 3.90 0.21
C TRP A 56 -5.31 3.50 1.39
N PHE A 57 -6.61 3.49 1.12
CA PHE A 57 -7.65 3.09 2.05
C PHE A 57 -8.62 2.13 1.39
N ILE A 58 -9.30 1.35 2.23
CA ILE A 58 -10.37 0.44 1.85
C ILE A 58 -11.65 0.98 2.48
N TYR A 59 -12.63 1.34 1.66
CA TYR A 59 -14.00 1.59 2.12
C TYR A 59 -14.75 0.26 2.17
N ASP A 60 -15.46 -0.04 3.26
CA ASP A 60 -16.28 -1.25 3.39
C ASP A 60 -17.52 -1.04 4.28
N ASN A 61 -18.68 -0.83 3.66
CA ASN A 61 -19.96 -0.66 4.38
C ASN A 61 -20.78 -1.96 4.51
N ARG A 62 -20.25 -3.08 4.03
CA ARG A 62 -21.02 -4.33 3.87
C ARG A 62 -21.48 -4.91 5.21
N HIS A 63 -20.87 -4.46 6.31
CA HIS A 63 -21.20 -4.86 7.66
C HIS A 63 -22.52 -4.25 8.18
N TRP A 64 -23.03 -3.18 7.57
CA TRP A 64 -24.30 -2.54 7.96
C TRP A 64 -25.25 -2.21 6.80
N ASN A 65 -24.78 -2.21 5.55
CA ASN A 65 -25.58 -1.84 4.38
C ASN A 65 -25.98 -3.05 3.51
N ASP A 66 -27.08 -3.72 3.88
CA ASP A 66 -27.63 -4.84 3.09
C ASP A 66 -28.26 -4.40 1.76
N LYS A 67 -28.58 -3.12 1.59
CA LYS A 67 -29.33 -2.62 0.43
C LYS A 67 -28.43 -2.29 -0.74
N ASP A 68 -27.27 -1.71 -0.47
CA ASP A 68 -26.26 -1.37 -1.46
C ASP A 68 -24.84 -1.59 -0.88
N PRO A 69 -24.46 -2.86 -0.66
CA PRO A 69 -23.17 -3.21 -0.07
C PRO A 69 -22.03 -2.85 -1.04
N GLN A 70 -21.04 -2.12 -0.54
CA GLN A 70 -19.91 -1.62 -1.30
C GLN A 70 -18.61 -1.88 -0.55
N ARG A 71 -17.62 -2.35 -1.30
CA ARG A 71 -16.22 -2.37 -0.90
C ARG A 71 -15.37 -1.88 -2.06
N PHE A 72 -14.49 -0.93 -1.82
CA PHE A 72 -13.54 -0.48 -2.84
C PHE A 72 -12.29 0.14 -2.26
N TRP A 73 -11.25 0.12 -3.08
CA TRP A 73 -9.97 0.75 -2.81
C TRP A 73 -9.96 2.18 -3.34
N PHE A 74 -9.36 3.10 -2.60
CA PHE A 74 -9.10 4.45 -3.08
C PHE A 74 -7.83 5.03 -2.47
N ILE A 75 -7.30 6.05 -3.12
CA ILE A 75 -6.14 6.80 -2.67
C ILE A 75 -6.57 8.18 -2.19
N CYS A 76 -6.24 8.51 -0.94
CA CYS A 76 -6.57 9.80 -0.38
C CYS A 76 -5.74 10.91 -1.06
N LYS A 77 -6.40 11.99 -1.46
CA LYS A 77 -5.82 13.16 -2.16
C LYS A 77 -5.74 14.40 -1.27
N ARG A 78 -6.12 14.29 -0.01
CA ARG A 78 -6.09 15.35 1.00
C ARG A 78 -5.13 14.98 2.12
N ASP A 79 -4.82 15.95 2.98
CA ASP A 79 -3.93 15.71 4.14
C ASP A 79 -4.55 14.74 5.16
N LYS A 80 -5.89 14.69 5.19
CA LYS A 80 -6.70 13.88 6.08
C LYS A 80 -7.82 13.20 5.31
N ILE A 81 -8.11 11.95 5.64
CA ILE A 81 -9.21 11.21 5.03
C ILE A 81 -10.58 11.87 5.24
N GLU A 82 -10.78 12.53 6.39
CA GLU A 82 -12.05 13.20 6.72
C GLU A 82 -12.37 14.35 5.75
N ASP A 83 -11.37 14.89 5.05
CA ASP A 83 -11.55 15.93 4.04
C ASP A 83 -11.85 15.35 2.64
N ASP A 84 -11.45 14.10 2.37
CA ASP A 84 -11.63 13.45 1.06
C ASP A 84 -12.91 12.59 1.02
N MET A 85 -13.17 11.81 2.09
CA MET A 85 -14.34 10.95 2.26
C MET A 85 -15.35 11.55 3.25
N CYS A 86 -15.62 12.85 3.12
CA CYS A 86 -16.43 13.61 4.08
C CYS A 86 -17.95 13.40 3.96
N ILE A 87 -18.42 12.98 2.77
CA ILE A 87 -19.85 12.78 2.49
C ILE A 87 -20.39 11.72 3.45
N ASP A 88 -21.48 12.05 4.15
CA ASP A 88 -22.17 11.16 5.10
C ASP A 88 -21.25 10.43 6.10
N LEU A 89 -20.10 11.05 6.43
CA LEU A 89 -19.07 10.47 7.29
C LEU A 89 -18.51 9.12 6.80
N MET A 90 -18.47 8.90 5.47
CA MET A 90 -17.95 7.66 4.87
C MET A 90 -16.53 7.29 5.32
N TYR A 91 -15.72 8.26 5.74
CA TYR A 91 -14.40 8.01 6.33
C TYR A 91 -14.46 7.09 7.56
N ASN A 92 -15.59 6.99 8.28
CA ASN A 92 -15.75 6.07 9.41
C ASN A 92 -15.78 4.59 8.99
N ASP A 93 -16.14 4.31 7.75
CA ASP A 93 -16.16 2.97 7.15
C ASP A 93 -14.88 2.69 6.35
N CYS A 94 -13.86 3.54 6.50
CA CYS A 94 -12.59 3.40 5.80
C CYS A 94 -11.50 2.88 6.74
N GLU A 95 -10.72 1.92 6.25
CA GLU A 95 -9.54 1.41 6.94
C GLU A 95 -8.27 1.77 6.15
N LYS A 96 -7.22 2.21 6.87
CA LYS A 96 -5.92 2.50 6.28
C LYS A 96 -5.28 1.19 5.84
N ALA A 97 -4.98 1.06 4.55
CA ALA A 97 -4.42 -0.17 4.02
C ALA A 97 -3.05 -0.46 4.63
N THR A 98 -2.88 -1.68 5.09
CA THR A 98 -1.63 -2.20 5.65
C THR A 98 -0.65 -2.57 4.55
N ASP A 99 0.63 -2.71 4.91
CA ASP A 99 1.65 -3.18 3.98
C ASP A 99 1.33 -4.56 3.40
N THR A 100 0.66 -5.42 4.17
CA THR A 100 0.25 -6.77 3.77
C THR A 100 -0.89 -6.74 2.76
N GLU A 101 -1.91 -5.91 2.99
CA GLU A 101 -3.03 -5.76 2.06
C GLU A 101 -2.56 -5.15 0.73
N LEU A 102 -1.69 -4.13 0.77
CA LEU A 102 -1.14 -3.53 -0.44
C LEU A 102 -0.34 -4.52 -1.28
N LYS A 103 0.45 -5.40 -0.64
CA LYS A 103 1.19 -6.45 -1.37
C LYS A 103 0.26 -7.37 -2.13
N VAL A 104 -0.83 -7.79 -1.51
CA VAL A 104 -1.84 -8.62 -2.17
C VAL A 104 -2.51 -7.83 -3.28
N HIS A 105 -3.00 -6.63 -2.98
CA HIS A 105 -3.72 -5.78 -3.93
C HIS A 105 -2.93 -5.57 -5.24
N PHE A 106 -1.64 -5.28 -5.13
CA PHE A 106 -0.80 -4.94 -6.29
C PHE A 106 -0.12 -6.13 -6.97
N ASN A 107 0.00 -7.30 -6.33
CA ASN A 107 0.68 -8.47 -6.93
C ASN A 107 -0.19 -9.72 -7.09
N ASP A 108 -1.12 -9.97 -6.17
CA ASP A 108 -1.89 -11.21 -6.07
C ASP A 108 -3.40 -11.02 -6.35
N GLY A 109 -3.86 -9.78 -6.58
CA GLY A 109 -5.24 -9.45 -6.93
C GLY A 109 -6.07 -8.97 -5.75
N ASP A 110 -7.36 -9.33 -5.70
CA ASP A 110 -8.28 -8.83 -4.66
C ASP A 110 -7.94 -9.43 -3.29
N ASP A 111 -7.73 -8.56 -2.32
CA ASP A 111 -7.47 -8.92 -0.93
C ASP A 111 -8.74 -9.25 -0.15
N ASP A 112 -9.91 -9.00 -0.74
CA ASP A 112 -11.21 -9.21 -0.11
C ASP A 112 -11.34 -10.65 0.43
N PRO A 113 -11.50 -10.82 1.74
CA PRO A 113 -11.65 -12.14 2.34
C PRO A 113 -12.88 -12.89 1.83
N ILE A 114 -13.93 -12.18 1.37
CA ILE A 114 -15.09 -12.84 0.74
C ILE A 114 -14.68 -13.50 -0.58
N VAL A 115 -13.89 -12.80 -1.40
CA VAL A 115 -13.42 -13.30 -2.70
C VAL A 115 -12.38 -14.40 -2.53
N LYS A 116 -11.46 -14.27 -1.57
CA LYS A 116 -10.45 -15.29 -1.27
C LYS A 116 -11.04 -16.61 -0.76
N ASN A 117 -12.17 -16.58 -0.05
CA ASN A 117 -12.86 -17.79 0.42
C ASN A 117 -13.70 -18.49 -0.66
N LEU A 118 -13.78 -17.91 -1.88
CA LEU A 118 -14.51 -18.46 -3.02
C LEU A 118 -13.58 -19.07 -4.09
N GLN A 119 -12.26 -19.00 -3.91
CA GLN A 119 -11.23 -19.58 -4.77
C GLN A 119 -10.67 -20.87 -4.18
#